data_AF-A0A7H1NR78-F1
#
_entry.id   AF-A0A7H1NR78-F1
#
_cell.length_a   1.000
_cell.length_b   1.000
_cell.length_c   1.000
_cell.angle_alpha   90.00
_cell.angle_beta   90.00
_cell.angle_gamma   90.00
#
_symmetry.space_group_name_H-M   'P 1'
#
loop_
_entity.id
_entity.type
_entity.pdbx_description
1 polymer ?
#
loop_
_entity_poly.entity_id
_entity_poly.type
_entity_poly.pdbx_seq_one_letter_code
_entity_poly.pdbx_strand_id
1 'polypeptide(L)'
;MADQRYYGFASINDMQSEFNAHDFMTAQHIRQNVNTSIPARVVKVDKAKKRLTCTPMVHQITPTGEVIAHGKIFDVPYGYVQGGNCLIQVDPVEGDIGFVCFSQRDITRVKRNLKEDAPETLRTHAWEDAVFIQHLHSEEKVAHVIHLDPQEGITISSSQPVKIMADIEVKGSITVEGNLKLTGQVTATGDVKAGSISLQNHTHGGVRSGEGTTGKAE
;
A
#
# COMPACT_ATOMS: atom_id res chain seq x y z
N MET A 1 -58.94 0.56 -2.59
CA MET A 1 -57.53 0.95 -2.39
C MET A 1 -56.76 -0.35 -2.23
N ALA A 2 -56.01 -0.74 -3.25
CA ALA A 2 -55.29 -2.01 -3.24
C ALA A 2 -54.15 -1.93 -2.21
N ASP A 3 -54.17 -2.89 -1.29
CA ASP A 3 -53.15 -3.17 -0.28
C ASP A 3 -51.77 -3.25 -0.95
N GLN A 4 -51.00 -2.16 -0.85
CA GLN A 4 -49.67 -2.03 -1.45
C GLN A 4 -48.70 -2.82 -0.58
N ARG A 5 -48.76 -4.15 -0.69
CA ARG A 5 -47.82 -5.06 -0.03
C ARG A 5 -46.43 -4.75 -0.53
N TYR A 6 -45.62 -4.15 0.35
CA TYR A 6 -44.22 -3.88 0.08
C TYR A 6 -43.47 -5.22 0.06
N TYR A 7 -43.28 -5.77 -1.13
CA TYR A 7 -42.49 -6.99 -1.35
C TYR A 7 -40.99 -6.65 -1.36
N GLY A 8 -40.44 -6.01 -0.32
CA GLY A 8 -39.01 -5.70 -0.15
C GLY A 8 -38.14 -5.82 -1.42
N PHE A 9 -37.39 -6.93 -1.53
CA PHE A 9 -36.63 -7.34 -2.73
C PHE A 9 -37.27 -8.50 -3.51
N ALA A 10 -38.48 -8.94 -3.15
CA ALA A 10 -39.15 -10.11 -3.73
C ALA A 10 -39.96 -9.73 -4.98
N SER A 11 -39.79 -10.51 -6.05
CA SER A 11 -40.60 -10.40 -7.26
C SER A 11 -41.90 -11.21 -7.15
N ILE A 12 -42.87 -10.91 -8.00
CA ILE A 12 -44.14 -11.67 -8.08
C ILE A 12 -43.89 -13.15 -8.42
N ASN A 13 -42.81 -13.46 -9.15
CA ASN A 13 -42.47 -14.84 -9.51
C ASN A 13 -41.84 -15.60 -8.34
N ASP A 14 -41.25 -14.91 -7.37
CA ASP A 14 -40.52 -15.51 -6.25
C ASP A 14 -41.47 -16.23 -5.28
N MET A 15 -42.76 -15.88 -5.30
CA MET A 15 -43.80 -16.46 -4.44
C MET A 15 -44.76 -17.39 -5.17
N GLN A 16 -44.51 -17.74 -6.45
CA GLN A 16 -45.41 -18.56 -7.26
C GLN A 16 -45.29 -20.07 -7.02
N SER A 17 -44.18 -20.53 -6.42
CA SER A 17 -43.97 -21.93 -6.05
C SER A 17 -43.17 -22.03 -4.76
N GLU A 18 -43.29 -23.16 -4.06
CA GLU A 18 -42.50 -23.45 -2.86
C GLU A 18 -40.99 -23.44 -3.16
N PHE A 19 -40.60 -23.95 -4.34
CA PHE A 19 -39.22 -23.89 -4.82
C PHE A 19 -38.72 -22.44 -4.96
N ASN A 20 -39.50 -21.57 -5.62
CA ASN A 20 -39.12 -20.17 -5.82
C ASN A 20 -39.03 -19.43 -4.48
N ALA A 21 -39.93 -19.73 -3.53
CA ALA A 21 -39.91 -19.13 -2.22
C ALA A 21 -38.66 -19.55 -1.42
N HIS A 22 -38.27 -20.83 -1.48
CA HIS A 22 -37.04 -21.30 -0.85
C HIS A 22 -35.76 -20.73 -1.49
N ASP A 23 -35.73 -20.63 -2.82
CA ASP A 23 -34.62 -20.02 -3.55
C ASP A 23 -34.47 -18.55 -3.18
N PHE A 24 -35.57 -17.81 -3.14
CA PHE A 24 -35.60 -16.42 -2.71
C PHE A 24 -35.09 -16.23 -1.27
N MET A 25 -35.59 -17.04 -0.32
CA MET A 25 -35.16 -16.97 1.08
C MET A 25 -33.66 -17.28 1.24
N THR A 26 -33.17 -18.28 0.51
CA THR A 26 -31.75 -18.65 0.52
C THR A 26 -30.88 -17.54 -0.06
N ALA A 27 -31.25 -17.02 -1.25
CA ALA A 27 -30.56 -15.92 -1.89
C ALA A 27 -30.56 -14.66 -1.01
N GLN A 28 -31.69 -14.35 -0.37
CA GLN A 28 -31.79 -13.22 0.55
C GLN A 28 -30.89 -13.39 1.77
N HIS A 29 -30.86 -14.58 2.38
CA HIS A 29 -29.99 -14.85 3.52
C HIS A 29 -28.51 -14.67 3.16
N ILE A 30 -28.08 -15.19 2.01
CA ILE A 30 -26.71 -15.04 1.53
C ILE A 30 -26.39 -13.56 1.28
N ARG A 31 -27.24 -12.85 0.54
CA ARG A 31 -27.00 -11.45 0.17
C ARG A 31 -26.94 -10.50 1.37
N GLN A 32 -27.73 -10.76 2.41
CA GLN A 32 -27.86 -9.84 3.55
C GLN A 32 -26.93 -10.19 4.73
N ASN A 33 -26.56 -11.47 4.90
CA ASN A 33 -25.81 -11.91 6.08
C ASN A 33 -24.36 -12.33 5.79
N VAL A 34 -23.97 -12.49 4.52
CA VAL A 34 -22.60 -12.85 4.15
C VAL A 34 -21.83 -11.58 3.74
N ASN A 35 -21.17 -10.96 4.72
CA ASN A 35 -20.22 -9.90 4.41
C ASN A 35 -18.95 -10.51 3.76
N THR A 36 -18.55 -9.95 2.62
CA THR A 36 -17.39 -10.40 1.85
C THR A 36 -16.27 -9.36 1.94
N SER A 37 -16.48 -8.21 1.32
CA SER A 37 -15.59 -7.06 1.38
C SER A 37 -16.35 -5.77 1.10
N ILE A 38 -15.80 -4.65 1.58
CA ILE A 38 -16.34 -3.32 1.34
C ILE A 38 -15.22 -2.28 1.31
N PRO A 39 -15.29 -1.25 0.45
CA PRO A 39 -14.39 -0.11 0.54
C PRO A 39 -14.60 0.62 1.88
N ALA A 40 -13.51 0.93 2.56
CA ALA A 40 -13.53 1.65 3.83
C ALA A 40 -12.46 2.74 3.85
N ARG A 41 -12.75 3.80 4.59
CA ARG A 41 -11.82 4.89 4.86
C ARG A 41 -11.20 4.72 6.24
N VAL A 42 -9.89 4.85 6.34
CA VAL A 42 -9.13 4.79 7.58
C VAL A 42 -9.43 6.04 8.41
N VAL A 43 -9.81 5.82 9.67
CA VAL A 43 -10.15 6.87 10.65
C VAL A 43 -9.03 7.04 11.66
N LYS A 44 -8.37 5.94 12.04
CA LYS A 44 -7.28 5.94 13.02
C LYS A 44 -6.34 4.77 12.78
N VAL A 45 -5.05 4.98 13.00
CA VAL A 45 -4.02 3.93 12.87
C VAL A 45 -3.22 3.78 14.16
N ASP A 46 -3.08 2.55 14.64
CA ASP A 46 -2.12 2.14 15.66
C ASP A 46 -0.98 1.37 14.98
N LYS A 47 0.12 2.08 14.69
CA LYS A 47 1.28 1.54 13.97
C LYS A 47 2.10 0.54 14.78
N ALA A 48 2.03 0.60 16.12
CA ALA A 48 2.74 -0.32 17.00
C ALA A 48 2.07 -1.69 17.03
N LYS A 49 0.73 -1.71 17.07
CA LYS A 49 -0.06 -2.95 17.05
C LYS A 49 -0.40 -3.45 15.65
N LYS A 50 -0.11 -2.67 14.60
CA LYS A 50 -0.55 -2.92 13.22
C LYS A 50 -2.06 -3.11 13.14
N ARG A 51 -2.78 -2.15 13.73
CA ARG A 51 -4.25 -2.11 13.77
C ARG A 51 -4.75 -0.77 13.28
N LEU A 52 -5.93 -0.76 12.68
CA LEU A 52 -6.63 0.44 12.30
C LEU A 52 -8.10 0.40 12.67
N THR A 53 -8.71 1.58 12.70
CA THR A 53 -10.16 1.77 12.75
C THR A 53 -10.57 2.40 11.42
N CYS A 54 -11.63 1.87 10.80
CA CYS A 54 -12.12 2.37 9.52
C CYS A 54 -13.64 2.46 9.49
N THR A 55 -14.18 3.28 8.58
CA THR A 55 -15.62 3.39 8.33
C THR A 55 -15.91 2.97 6.89
N PRO A 56 -16.91 2.10 6.65
CA PRO A 56 -17.33 1.74 5.29
C PRO A 56 -17.80 2.95 4.49
N MET A 57 -17.50 2.96 3.20
CA MET A 57 -17.83 4.08 2.31
C MET A 57 -19.14 3.91 1.54
N VAL A 58 -19.70 2.70 1.54
CA VAL A 58 -21.01 2.42 0.95
C VAL A 58 -22.04 2.40 2.08
N HIS A 59 -23.13 3.15 1.93
CA HIS A 59 -24.20 3.24 2.91
C HIS A 59 -25.27 2.17 2.70
N GLN A 60 -26.01 1.86 3.75
CA GLN A 60 -27.22 1.05 3.67
C GLN A 60 -28.37 1.89 3.10
N ILE A 61 -29.27 1.23 2.38
CA ILE A 61 -30.53 1.83 1.92
C ILE A 61 -31.65 1.02 2.52
N THR A 62 -32.54 1.67 3.28
CA THR A 62 -33.71 1.01 3.85
C THR A 62 -34.76 0.74 2.77
N PRO A 63 -35.75 -0.15 3.01
CA PRO A 63 -36.83 -0.38 2.05
C PRO A 63 -37.65 0.88 1.70
N THR A 64 -37.61 1.92 2.55
CA THR A 64 -38.26 3.22 2.32
C THR A 64 -37.38 4.21 1.55
N GLY A 65 -36.15 3.82 1.19
CA GLY A 65 -35.19 4.63 0.44
C GLY A 65 -34.32 5.54 1.29
N GLU A 66 -34.35 5.41 2.62
CA GLU A 66 -33.50 6.19 3.53
C GLU A 66 -32.06 5.65 3.52
N VAL A 67 -31.10 6.57 3.49
CA VAL A 67 -29.67 6.23 3.47
C VAL A 67 -29.12 6.25 4.90
N ILE A 68 -28.57 5.12 5.36
CA ILE A 68 -28.01 4.96 6.70
C ILE A 68 -26.52 4.63 6.58
N ALA A 69 -25.68 5.44 7.22
CA ALA A 69 -24.25 5.20 7.27
C ALA A 69 -23.89 4.03 8.20
N HIS A 70 -22.87 3.27 7.83
CA HIS A 70 -22.33 2.22 8.70
C HIS A 70 -21.58 2.81 9.90
N GLY A 71 -21.52 2.02 10.98
CA GLY A 71 -20.64 2.29 12.12
C GLY A 71 -19.16 2.12 11.79
N LYS A 72 -18.31 2.49 12.75
CA LYS A 72 -16.87 2.24 12.70
C LYS A 72 -16.57 0.77 12.95
N ILE A 73 -15.59 0.24 12.24
CA ILE A 73 -14.99 -1.08 12.48
C ILE A 73 -13.69 -0.85 13.25
N PHE A 74 -13.56 -1.50 14.40
CA PHE A 74 -12.40 -1.37 15.29
C PHE A 74 -11.49 -2.60 15.18
N ASP A 75 -10.25 -2.44 15.65
CA ASP A 75 -9.25 -3.52 15.74
C ASP A 75 -9.08 -4.30 14.44
N VAL A 76 -9.02 -3.58 13.32
CA VAL A 76 -8.82 -4.18 11.99
C VAL A 76 -7.31 -4.34 11.76
N PRO A 77 -6.76 -5.56 11.68
CA PRO A 77 -5.38 -5.77 11.26
C PRO A 77 -5.17 -5.30 9.82
N TYR A 78 -4.00 -4.70 9.58
CA TYR A 78 -3.49 -4.41 8.25
C TYR A 78 -2.10 -5.06 8.10
N GLY A 79 -1.76 -5.43 6.87
CA GLY A 79 -0.51 -6.09 6.53
C GLY A 79 0.29 -5.31 5.49
N TYR A 80 1.48 -5.82 5.23
CA TYR A 80 2.37 -5.38 4.16
C TYR A 80 2.57 -6.52 3.17
N VAL A 81 3.16 -6.22 2.01
CA VAL A 81 3.64 -7.27 1.12
C VAL A 81 4.93 -7.83 1.72
N GLN A 82 4.85 -9.03 2.30
CA GLN A 82 5.96 -9.70 2.97
C GLN A 82 6.17 -11.12 2.42
N GLY A 83 7.43 -11.49 2.21
CA GLY A 83 7.85 -12.86 1.93
C GLY A 83 9.11 -13.19 2.73
N GLY A 84 9.00 -14.08 3.72
CA GLY A 84 10.10 -14.36 4.64
C GLY A 84 10.56 -13.09 5.38
N ASN A 85 11.84 -12.74 5.25
CA ASN A 85 12.45 -11.53 5.81
C ASN A 85 12.42 -10.31 4.86
N CYS A 86 11.78 -10.42 3.69
CA CYS A 86 11.62 -9.32 2.74
C CYS A 86 10.27 -8.63 2.94
N LEU A 87 10.26 -7.29 2.97
CA LEU A 87 9.09 -6.48 3.30
C LEU A 87 9.00 -5.23 2.41
N ILE A 88 7.86 -5.01 1.75
CA ILE A 88 7.51 -3.71 1.16
C ILE A 88 6.57 -3.00 2.14
N GLN A 89 7.10 -2.03 2.87
CA GLN A 89 6.38 -1.33 3.93
C GLN A 89 5.81 0.01 3.44
N VAL A 90 4.49 0.12 3.43
CA VAL A 90 3.75 1.38 3.23
C VAL A 90 2.78 1.53 4.39
N ASP A 91 3.06 2.49 5.27
CA ASP A 91 2.25 2.69 6.49
C ASP A 91 0.96 3.46 6.19
N PRO A 92 -0.23 2.92 6.53
CA PRO A 92 -1.47 3.65 6.39
C PRO A 92 -1.49 4.89 7.28
N VAL A 93 -2.21 5.90 6.83
CA VAL A 93 -2.53 7.12 7.57
C VAL A 93 -4.04 7.36 7.61
N GLU A 94 -4.47 8.26 8.48
CA GLU A 94 -5.88 8.68 8.53
C GLU A 94 -6.27 9.32 7.20
N GLY A 95 -7.45 8.97 6.68
CA GLY A 95 -7.94 9.43 5.38
C GLY A 95 -7.74 8.43 4.24
N ASP A 96 -6.79 7.49 4.37
CA ASP A 96 -6.53 6.47 3.35
C ASP A 96 -7.78 5.63 3.05
N ILE A 97 -7.90 5.21 1.80
CA ILE A 97 -8.99 4.37 1.33
C ILE A 97 -8.44 2.99 1.02
N GLY A 98 -9.21 1.95 1.33
CA GLY A 98 -8.86 0.60 0.92
C GLY A 98 -10.02 -0.38 1.05
N PHE A 99 -9.71 -1.64 0.79
CA PHE A 99 -10.65 -2.74 0.95
C PHE A 99 -10.49 -3.42 2.30
N VAL A 100 -11.61 -3.57 2.98
CA VAL A 100 -11.74 -4.44 4.15
C VAL A 100 -12.45 -5.71 3.72
N CYS A 101 -11.89 -6.86 4.09
CA CYS A 101 -12.47 -8.17 3.88
C CYS A 101 -12.89 -8.78 5.21
N PHE A 102 -13.96 -9.55 5.23
CA PHE A 102 -14.49 -10.18 6.44
C PHE A 102 -14.18 -11.68 6.45
N SER A 103 -13.64 -12.15 7.56
CA SER A 103 -13.26 -13.56 7.68
C SER A 103 -14.50 -14.46 7.79
N GLN A 104 -14.39 -15.68 7.26
CA GLN A 104 -15.47 -16.68 7.33
C GLN A 104 -15.84 -17.07 8.77
N ARG A 105 -14.89 -16.94 9.70
CA ARG A 105 -15.00 -17.30 11.11
C ARG A 105 -14.37 -16.23 11.98
N ASP A 106 -14.68 -16.27 13.27
CA ASP A 106 -14.08 -15.44 14.31
C ASP A 106 -12.54 -15.56 14.32
N ILE A 107 -11.86 -14.42 14.16
CA ILE A 107 -10.39 -14.33 14.17
C ILE A 107 -9.84 -13.61 15.40
N THR A 108 -10.63 -13.35 16.44
CA THR A 108 -10.24 -12.64 17.67
C THR A 108 -8.96 -13.21 18.28
N ARG A 109 -8.87 -14.54 18.40
CA ARG A 109 -7.68 -15.20 18.97
C ARG A 109 -6.48 -15.14 18.04
N VAL A 110 -6.70 -15.33 16.73
CA VAL A 110 -5.64 -15.25 15.72
C VAL A 110 -5.07 -13.83 15.64
N LYS A 111 -5.92 -12.79 15.71
CA LYS A 111 -5.51 -11.39 15.82
C LYS A 111 -4.61 -11.17 17.04
N ARG A 112 -4.96 -11.74 18.19
CA ARG A 112 -4.22 -11.54 19.44
C ARG A 112 -2.90 -12.31 19.49
N ASN A 113 -2.91 -13.57 19.03
CA ASN A 113 -1.83 -14.51 19.26
C ASN A 113 -0.90 -14.69 18.04
N LEU A 114 -1.35 -14.27 16.84
CA LEU A 114 -0.64 -14.42 15.56
C LEU A 114 -0.20 -15.87 15.26
N LYS A 115 -1.01 -16.83 15.69
CA LYS A 115 -0.81 -18.27 15.50
C LYS A 115 -2.15 -18.97 15.29
N GLU A 116 -2.10 -20.22 14.87
CA GLU A 116 -3.28 -21.09 14.81
C GLU A 116 -4.00 -21.15 16.16
N ASP A 117 -5.31 -20.93 16.14
CA ASP A 117 -6.16 -20.96 17.33
C ASP A 117 -7.61 -21.26 16.92
N ALA A 118 -8.39 -21.76 17.87
CA ALA A 118 -9.82 -21.96 17.69
C ALA A 118 -10.57 -20.62 17.70
N PRO A 119 -11.70 -20.50 16.98
CA PRO A 119 -12.53 -19.31 17.05
C PRO A 119 -13.06 -19.09 18.48
N GLU A 120 -13.13 -17.84 18.93
CA GLU A 120 -13.61 -17.52 20.29
C GLU A 120 -15.13 -17.63 20.38
N THR A 121 -15.82 -17.34 19.28
CA THR A 121 -17.27 -17.43 19.11
C THR A 121 -17.63 -18.13 17.80
N LEU A 122 -18.90 -18.50 17.61
CA LEU A 122 -19.39 -19.13 16.39
C LEU A 122 -19.77 -18.13 15.29
N ARG A 123 -19.31 -16.88 15.39
CA ARG A 123 -19.65 -15.83 14.43
C ARG A 123 -19.03 -16.12 13.06
N THR A 124 -19.73 -15.68 12.02
CA THR A 124 -19.34 -15.93 10.63
C THR A 124 -19.57 -14.66 9.81
N HIS A 125 -18.60 -14.27 8.98
CA HIS A 125 -18.71 -13.10 8.10
C HIS A 125 -19.06 -11.80 8.85
N ALA A 126 -18.53 -11.64 10.05
CA ALA A 126 -18.88 -10.52 10.90
C ALA A 126 -17.95 -9.32 10.70
N TRP A 127 -18.46 -8.14 11.02
CA TRP A 127 -17.74 -6.88 10.86
C TRP A 127 -16.49 -6.82 11.75
N GLU A 128 -16.53 -7.44 12.93
CA GLU A 128 -15.42 -7.51 13.88
C GLU A 128 -14.26 -8.38 13.38
N ASP A 129 -14.54 -9.30 12.45
CA ASP A 129 -13.56 -10.21 11.85
C ASP A 129 -12.97 -9.68 10.53
N ALA A 130 -13.02 -8.35 10.39
CA ALA A 130 -12.43 -7.59 9.32
C ALA A 130 -10.90 -7.67 9.30
N VAL A 131 -10.34 -7.62 8.09
CA VAL A 131 -8.91 -7.45 7.77
C VAL A 131 -8.80 -6.42 6.64
N PHE A 132 -7.90 -5.45 6.77
CA PHE A 132 -7.61 -4.47 5.73
C PHE A 132 -6.55 -5.03 4.79
N ILE A 133 -6.92 -5.28 3.53
CA ILE A 133 -6.10 -6.05 2.60
C ILE A 133 -5.30 -5.16 1.65
N GLN A 134 -5.91 -4.09 1.15
CA GLN A 134 -5.32 -3.33 0.05
C GLN A 134 -5.72 -1.87 0.11
N HIS A 135 -4.73 -0.98 -0.05
CA HIS A 135 -4.98 0.44 -0.28
C HIS A 135 -5.53 0.65 -1.70
N LEU A 136 -6.52 1.50 -1.81
CA LEU A 136 -7.03 2.00 -3.08
C LEU A 136 -6.42 3.37 -3.38
N HIS A 137 -6.27 3.64 -4.67
CA HIS A 137 -5.82 4.95 -5.12
C HIS A 137 -6.80 6.03 -4.65
N SER A 138 -6.25 7.13 -4.14
CA SER A 138 -7.00 8.35 -3.84
C SER A 138 -6.42 9.50 -4.65
N GLU A 139 -7.25 10.51 -4.95
CA GLU A 139 -6.85 11.69 -5.73
C GLU A 139 -5.89 12.64 -4.99
N GLU A 140 -5.42 12.27 -3.80
CA GLU A 140 -4.47 13.09 -3.06
C GLU A 140 -3.10 13.11 -3.75
N LYS A 141 -2.43 14.27 -3.69
CA LYS A 141 -1.11 14.45 -4.29
C LYS A 141 -0.09 13.57 -3.55
N VAL A 142 0.33 12.50 -4.20
CA VAL A 142 1.34 11.57 -3.67
C VAL A 142 2.72 12.23 -3.66
N ALA A 143 3.40 12.22 -2.51
CA ALA A 143 4.69 12.88 -2.31
C ALA A 143 5.91 12.00 -2.63
N HIS A 144 5.71 10.68 -2.70
CA HIS A 144 6.76 9.68 -2.91
C HIS A 144 6.24 8.58 -3.83
N VAL A 145 6.93 8.30 -4.94
CA VAL A 145 6.48 7.34 -5.95
C VAL A 145 7.64 6.51 -6.45
N ILE A 146 7.44 5.19 -6.49
CA ILE A 146 8.22 4.27 -7.33
C ILE A 146 7.31 3.91 -8.50
N HIS A 147 7.61 4.42 -9.69
CA HIS A 147 6.85 4.16 -10.91
C HIS A 147 7.57 3.09 -11.74
N LEU A 148 6.84 2.06 -12.14
CA LEU A 148 7.31 0.95 -12.98
C LEU A 148 6.49 0.97 -14.26
N ASP A 149 7.07 1.48 -15.34
CA ASP A 149 6.43 1.62 -16.64
C ASP A 149 7.08 0.69 -17.69
N PRO A 150 6.29 -0.06 -18.50
CA PRO A 150 6.83 -0.95 -19.52
C PRO A 150 7.64 -0.27 -20.64
N GLN A 151 7.42 1.03 -20.88
CA GLN A 151 8.03 1.80 -21.97
C GLN A 151 9.01 2.86 -21.44
N GLU A 152 8.67 3.53 -20.35
CA GLU A 152 9.46 4.61 -19.73
C GLU A 152 10.45 4.09 -18.67
N GLY A 153 10.35 2.81 -18.28
CA GLY A 153 11.26 2.18 -17.33
C GLY A 153 10.88 2.45 -15.88
N ILE A 154 11.88 2.74 -15.02
CA ILE A 154 11.69 2.86 -13.58
C ILE A 154 12.08 4.27 -13.13
N THR A 155 11.18 4.94 -12.40
CA THR A 155 11.49 6.23 -11.76
C THR A 155 11.20 6.19 -10.26
N ILE A 156 12.08 6.83 -9.49
CA ILE A 156 11.93 7.01 -8.05
C ILE A 156 11.88 8.52 -7.81
N SER A 157 10.71 9.03 -7.42
CA SER A 157 10.50 10.43 -7.08
C SER A 157 10.11 10.57 -5.62
N SER A 158 10.66 11.58 -4.94
CA SER A 158 10.45 11.75 -3.51
C SER A 158 10.63 13.22 -3.12
N SER A 159 9.69 13.75 -2.35
CA SER A 159 9.80 15.08 -1.72
C SER A 159 10.81 15.12 -0.56
N GLN A 160 11.34 13.97 -0.15
CA GLN A 160 12.31 13.80 0.93
C GLN A 160 13.53 13.00 0.44
N PRO A 161 14.67 13.05 1.13
CA PRO A 161 15.87 12.31 0.71
C PRO A 161 15.63 10.79 0.61
N VAL A 162 16.11 10.19 -0.48
CA VAL A 162 16.22 8.72 -0.60
C VAL A 162 17.49 8.27 0.14
N LYS A 163 17.33 7.37 1.11
CA LYS A 163 18.45 6.80 1.89
C LYS A 163 18.64 5.33 1.52
N ILE A 164 19.88 4.95 1.21
CA ILE A 164 20.29 3.58 0.93
C ILE A 164 21.34 3.18 1.95
N MET A 165 21.04 2.18 2.78
CA MET A 165 21.92 1.70 3.86
C MET A 165 22.56 0.37 3.48
N ALA A 166 23.17 0.33 2.29
CA ALA A 166 23.83 -0.83 1.72
C ALA A 166 24.86 -0.38 0.68
N ASP A 167 25.73 -1.30 0.27
CA ASP A 167 26.59 -1.09 -0.89
C ASP A 167 25.73 -1.03 -2.18
N ILE A 168 26.17 -0.21 -3.14
CA ILE A 168 25.48 -0.01 -4.42
C ILE A 168 26.41 -0.40 -5.56
N GLU A 169 25.99 -1.36 -6.39
CA GLU A 169 26.65 -1.71 -7.65
C GLU A 169 25.79 -1.19 -8.82
N VAL A 170 26.38 -0.38 -9.71
CA VAL A 170 25.68 0.16 -10.88
C VAL A 170 26.38 -0.27 -12.16
N LYS A 171 25.67 -1.02 -13.00
CA LYS A 171 26.12 -1.40 -14.35
C LYS A 171 25.51 -0.46 -15.39
N GLY A 172 26.10 0.73 -15.49
CA GLY A 172 25.64 1.78 -16.38
C GLY A 172 26.27 3.13 -16.02
N SER A 173 25.94 4.14 -16.79
CA SER A 173 26.36 5.52 -16.51
C SER A 173 25.52 6.12 -15.39
N ILE A 174 26.15 6.95 -14.55
CA ILE A 174 25.47 7.76 -13.53
C ILE A 174 25.60 9.23 -13.93
N THR A 175 24.48 9.94 -14.01
CA THR A 175 24.44 11.39 -14.17
C THR A 175 23.95 12.02 -12.87
N VAL A 176 24.66 13.03 -12.37
CA VAL A 176 24.31 13.75 -11.14
C VAL A 176 24.16 15.24 -11.46
N GLU A 177 22.92 15.73 -11.47
CA GLU A 177 22.61 17.16 -11.65
C GLU A 177 22.62 17.88 -10.29
N GLY A 178 23.77 17.87 -9.63
CA GLY A 178 23.94 18.44 -8.30
C GLY A 178 25.34 18.24 -7.75
N ASN A 179 25.53 18.56 -6.47
CA ASN A 179 26.80 18.37 -5.80
C ASN A 179 27.01 16.91 -5.39
N LEU A 180 28.18 16.35 -5.69
CA LEU A 180 28.61 15.04 -5.22
C LEU A 180 29.59 15.19 -4.06
N LYS A 181 29.30 14.57 -2.92
CA LYS A 181 30.19 14.50 -1.75
C LYS A 181 30.51 13.03 -1.46
N LEU A 182 31.79 12.69 -1.49
CA LEU A 182 32.31 11.35 -1.18
C LEU A 182 33.28 11.47 0.00
N THR A 183 33.07 10.67 1.05
CA THR A 183 33.95 10.62 2.22
C THR A 183 35.01 9.54 2.11
N GLY A 184 34.81 8.57 1.20
CA GLY A 184 35.75 7.50 0.91
C GLY A 184 36.67 7.82 -0.26
N GLN A 185 37.47 6.84 -0.64
CA GLN A 185 38.34 6.92 -1.81
C GLN A 185 37.52 6.90 -3.11
N VAL A 186 38.01 7.63 -4.12
CA VAL A 186 37.54 7.53 -5.50
C VAL A 186 38.65 6.91 -6.34
N THR A 187 38.35 5.80 -7.01
CA THR A 187 39.24 5.17 -7.99
C THR A 187 38.55 5.21 -9.35
N ALA A 188 39.18 5.87 -10.32
CA ALA A 188 38.73 5.91 -11.70
C ALA A 188 39.80 5.27 -12.58
N THR A 189 39.39 4.34 -13.45
CA THR A 189 40.26 3.74 -14.47
C THR A 189 40.30 4.58 -15.75
N GLY A 190 39.21 5.29 -16.03
CA GLY A 190 39.13 6.33 -17.07
C GLY A 190 39.62 7.69 -16.59
N ASP A 191 39.52 8.68 -17.48
CA ASP A 191 39.88 10.07 -17.19
C ASP A 191 38.85 10.71 -16.24
N VAL A 192 39.31 11.63 -15.39
CA VAL A 192 38.46 12.49 -14.56
C VAL A 192 38.60 13.90 -15.09
N LYS A 193 37.50 14.49 -15.56
CA LYS A 193 37.50 15.84 -16.13
C LYS A 193 36.82 16.85 -15.22
N ALA A 194 37.48 17.97 -14.98
CA ALA A 194 36.89 19.16 -14.40
C ALA A 194 36.70 20.21 -15.50
N GLY A 195 35.48 20.30 -16.04
CA GLY A 195 35.23 21.04 -17.27
C GLY A 195 35.95 20.39 -18.46
N SER A 196 36.81 21.13 -19.17
CA SER A 196 37.62 20.62 -20.28
C SER A 196 38.98 20.05 -19.86
N ILE A 197 39.36 20.16 -18.58
CA ILE A 197 40.68 19.76 -18.09
C ILE A 197 40.68 18.29 -17.68
N SER A 198 41.58 17.50 -18.28
CA SER A 198 41.81 16.08 -17.97
C SER A 198 42.77 15.92 -16.79
N LEU A 199 42.39 15.15 -15.77
CA LEU A 199 43.28 14.83 -14.67
C LEU A 199 44.48 14.01 -15.16
N GLN A 200 44.30 13.12 -16.14
CA GLN A 200 45.38 12.28 -16.68
C GLN A 200 46.35 13.04 -17.60
N ASN A 201 45.88 14.02 -18.37
CA ASN A 201 46.63 14.58 -19.49
C ASN A 201 46.86 16.10 -19.41
N HIS A 202 46.42 16.78 -18.34
CA HIS A 202 46.64 18.22 -18.23
C HIS A 202 48.14 18.56 -18.16
N THR A 203 48.48 19.71 -18.72
CA THR A 203 49.83 20.26 -18.71
C THR A 203 49.85 21.59 -17.97
N HIS A 204 51.00 21.94 -17.39
CA HIS A 204 51.23 23.23 -16.75
C HIS A 204 52.13 24.09 -17.63
N GLY A 205 51.63 25.25 -18.06
CA GLY A 205 52.42 26.26 -18.80
C GLY A 205 53.23 27.16 -17.88
N GLY A 206 54.19 27.91 -18.46
CA GLY A 206 54.95 28.93 -17.73
C GLY A 206 56.02 28.40 -16.77
N VAL A 207 56.38 27.12 -16.87
CA VAL A 207 57.40 26.50 -16.04
C VAL A 207 58.80 26.64 -16.65
N ARG A 208 59.83 26.86 -15.81
CA ARG A 208 61.24 26.67 -16.19
C ARG A 208 61.65 25.27 -15.76
N SER A 209 61.91 24.39 -16.72
CA SER A 209 62.31 23.00 -16.43
C SER A 209 63.62 22.95 -15.65
N GLY A 210 63.62 22.26 -14.52
CA GLY A 210 64.83 21.82 -13.82
C GLY A 210 65.26 20.42 -14.26
N GLU A 211 66.40 19.93 -13.74
CA GLU A 211 66.90 18.58 -14.07
C GLU A 211 66.20 17.44 -13.32
N GLY A 212 65.33 17.76 -12.36
CA GLY A 212 64.65 16.76 -11.52
C GLY A 212 63.22 16.46 -11.96
N THR A 213 62.74 15.25 -11.64
CA THR A 213 61.32 14.89 -11.67
C THR A 213 60.66 15.29 -10.35
N THR A 214 59.38 15.67 -10.37
CA THR A 214 58.64 15.95 -9.13
C THR A 214 58.63 14.70 -8.24
N GLY A 215 58.84 14.91 -6.94
CA GLY A 215 58.67 13.85 -5.94
C GLY A 215 57.21 13.40 -5.82
N LYS A 216 56.94 12.40 -4.96
CA LYS A 216 55.55 12.14 -4.53
C LYS A 216 54.99 13.43 -3.92
N ALA A 217 53.73 13.73 -4.22
CA ALA A 217 53.00 14.77 -3.50
C ALA A 217 53.08 14.46 -1.99
N GLU A 218 53.50 15.44 -1.20
CA GLU A 218 53.46 15.41 0.27
C GLU A 218 52.03 15.60 0.78
#